data_AF-O16761-F1
#
_entry.id   AF-O16761-F1
#
_cell.length_a   1.000
_cell.length_b   1.000
_cell.length_c   1.000
_cell.angle_alpha   90.00
_cell.angle_beta   90.00
_cell.angle_gamma   90.00
#
_symmetry.space_group_name_H-M   'P 1'
#
loop_
_entity.id
_entity.type
_entity.pdbx_description
1 polymer ?
#
loop_
_entity_poly.entity_id
_entity_poly.type
_entity_poly.pdbx_seq_one_letter_code
_entity_poly.pdbx_strand_id
1 'polypeptide(L)'
;MKRSSKLCLIINLSCCACILIIIGSIVAIYMFGLQAKMPDPGYCTRQHATIAMECAKKDDELGAAAASLNHTQFLLQRPEHYESLGGLCFVTLQCAREIKCRAIRNILNDISICGFIYYYTKEFSECAEKLYVKRNEIPCIGEIYNENKRTPKEACQKWKSINPCVKEAIRNECDDKLGILQFKWEQKSHKANSIYCEEDRRITFGSEENEN
;
A
#
# COMPACT_ATOMS: atom_id res chain seq x y z
N MET A 1 16.45 63.94 40.63
CA MET A 1 17.06 62.61 40.38
C MET A 1 16.13 61.55 39.75
N LYS A 2 14.78 61.59 39.92
CA LYS A 2 13.87 60.57 39.34
C LYS A 2 13.78 60.54 37.79
N ARG A 3 14.08 61.63 37.09
CA ARG A 3 13.90 61.74 35.63
C ARG A 3 14.95 60.98 34.81
N SER A 4 16.20 60.93 35.30
CA SER A 4 17.31 60.24 34.64
C SER A 4 17.18 58.71 34.72
N SER A 5 16.72 58.17 35.85
CA SER A 5 16.45 56.73 36.00
C SER A 5 15.37 56.23 35.03
N LYS A 6 14.30 57.01 34.81
CA LYS A 6 13.25 56.65 33.83
C LYS A 6 13.79 56.58 32.41
N LEU A 7 14.69 57.50 32.03
CA LEU A 7 15.28 57.55 30.70
C LEU A 7 16.17 56.34 30.42
N CYS A 8 17.03 55.94 31.36
CA CYS A 8 17.85 54.73 31.22
C CYS A 8 16.99 53.46 31.13
N LEU A 9 15.89 53.40 31.90
CA LEU A 9 14.99 52.24 31.88
C LEU A 9 14.28 52.10 30.52
N ILE A 10 13.85 53.22 29.92
CA ILE A 10 13.23 53.24 28.58
C ILE A 10 14.23 52.83 27.49
N ILE A 11 15.47 53.33 27.54
CA ILE A 11 16.51 52.98 26.56
C ILE A 11 16.86 51.49 26.64
N ASN A 12 17.03 50.94 27.84
CA ASN A 12 17.30 49.51 28.02
C ASN A 12 16.13 48.65 27.53
N LEU A 13 14.88 49.03 27.83
CA LEU A 13 13.71 48.29 27.35
C LEU A 13 13.60 48.31 25.83
N SER A 14 13.88 49.47 25.21
CA SER A 14 13.89 49.61 23.75
C SER A 14 14.99 48.77 23.11
N CYS A 15 16.20 48.74 23.69
CA CYS A 15 17.31 47.94 23.16
C CYS A 15 17.00 46.44 23.26
N CYS A 16 16.47 45.98 24.39
CA CYS A 16 16.02 44.59 24.56
C CYS A 16 14.93 44.21 23.55
N ALA A 17 13.97 45.10 23.29
CA ALA A 17 12.93 44.87 22.29
C ALA A 17 13.53 44.73 20.87
N CYS A 18 14.50 45.58 20.50
CA CYS A 18 15.18 45.47 19.21
C CYS A 18 15.93 44.14 19.06
N ILE A 19 16.65 43.70 20.10
CA ILE A 19 17.37 42.41 20.08
C ILE A 19 16.39 41.26 19.92
N LEU A 20 15.26 41.26 20.63
CA LEU A 20 14.23 40.23 20.50
C LEU A 20 13.60 40.19 19.10
N ILE A 21 13.38 41.35 18.47
CA ILE A 21 12.87 41.43 17.09
C ILE A 21 13.89 40.86 16.10
N ILE A 22 15.18 41.16 16.27
CA ILE A 22 16.25 40.64 15.40
C ILE A 22 16.40 39.13 15.57
N ILE A 23 16.40 38.62 16.81
CA ILE A 23 16.46 37.17 17.05
C ILE A 23 15.20 36.50 16.49
N GLY A 24 14.02 37.07 16.72
CA GLY A 24 12.76 36.58 16.19
C GLY A 24 12.73 36.53 14.66
N SER A 25 13.28 37.53 13.97
CA SER A 25 13.36 37.56 12.52
C SER A 25 14.37 36.54 11.96
N ILE A 26 15.52 36.35 12.60
CA ILE A 26 16.49 35.31 12.23
C ILE A 26 15.85 33.92 12.38
N VAL A 27 15.16 33.66 13.49
CA VAL A 27 14.45 32.39 13.71
C VAL A 27 13.35 32.21 12.67
N ALA A 28 12.56 33.25 12.36
CA ALA A 28 11.53 33.18 11.35
C ALA A 28 12.11 32.86 9.96
N ILE A 29 13.19 33.54 9.53
CA ILE A 29 13.87 33.27 8.25
C ILE A 29 14.40 31.85 8.22
N TYR A 30 15.00 31.36 9.32
CA TYR A 30 15.48 29.99 9.41
C TYR A 30 14.34 28.97 9.30
N MET A 31 13.21 29.21 9.99
CA MET A 31 12.03 28.36 9.93
C MET A 31 11.38 28.38 8.54
N PHE A 32 11.26 29.54 7.90
CA PHE A 32 10.78 29.65 6.51
C PHE A 32 11.72 28.98 5.52
N GLY A 33 13.04 29.12 5.69
CA GLY A 33 14.04 28.44 4.86
C GLY A 33 14.01 26.92 5.02
N LEU A 34 13.77 26.42 6.24
CA LEU A 34 13.54 25.00 6.49
C LEU A 34 12.24 24.52 5.83
N GLN A 35 11.14 25.27 5.95
CA GLN A 35 9.87 24.95 5.29
C GLN A 35 10.01 24.94 3.76
N ALA A 36 10.74 25.89 3.17
CA ALA A 36 11.00 25.92 1.72
C ALA A 36 11.89 24.76 1.24
N LYS A 37 12.82 24.28 2.10
CA LYS A 37 13.65 23.11 1.79
C LYS A 37 12.94 21.79 1.99
N MET A 38 11.90 21.73 2.81
CA MET A 38 11.03 20.56 2.84
C MET A 38 10.19 20.61 1.57
N PRO A 39 10.43 19.74 0.57
CA PRO A 39 9.56 19.69 -0.59
C PRO A 39 8.15 19.45 -0.07
N ASP A 40 7.27 20.40 -0.36
CA ASP A 40 5.86 20.28 -0.02
C ASP A 40 5.42 18.91 -0.53
N PRO A 41 4.92 17.98 0.32
CA PRO A 41 4.63 16.61 -0.11
C PRO A 41 3.64 16.54 -1.28
N GLY A 42 2.96 17.64 -1.60
CA GLY A 42 2.09 17.79 -2.77
C GLY A 42 2.74 18.34 -4.04
N TYR A 43 3.96 18.91 -4.03
CA TYR A 43 4.57 19.43 -5.25
C TYR A 43 5.17 18.30 -6.10
N CYS A 44 4.44 17.91 -7.12
CA CYS A 44 4.80 16.83 -8.04
C CYS A 44 5.40 17.41 -9.31
N THR A 45 6.60 16.95 -9.68
CA THR A 45 7.31 17.40 -10.89
C THR A 45 7.15 16.37 -12.01
N ARG A 46 7.46 16.76 -13.25
CA ARG A 46 7.57 15.82 -14.37
C ARG A 46 8.59 14.71 -14.12
N GLN A 47 9.66 15.01 -13.38
CA GLN A 47 10.66 14.00 -13.00
C GLN A 47 10.04 12.94 -12.09
N HIS A 48 9.23 13.33 -11.10
CA HIS A 48 8.50 12.37 -10.26
C HIS A 48 7.56 11.48 -11.09
N ALA A 49 6.88 12.04 -12.10
CA ALA A 49 6.02 11.27 -13.00
C ALA A 49 6.82 10.29 -13.89
N THR A 50 8.01 10.68 -14.34
CA THR A 50 8.89 9.82 -15.16
C THR A 50 9.37 8.61 -14.35
N ILE A 51 9.87 8.86 -13.13
CA ILE A 51 10.26 7.77 -12.20
C ILE A 51 9.04 6.88 -11.89
N ALA A 52 7.86 7.47 -11.71
CA ALA A 52 6.65 6.69 -11.45
C ALA A 52 6.28 5.74 -12.60
N MET A 53 6.44 6.16 -13.85
CA MET A 53 6.23 5.27 -15.01
C MET A 53 7.23 4.12 -15.02
N GLU A 54 8.48 4.36 -14.63
CA GLU A 54 9.49 3.29 -14.50
C GLU A 54 9.13 2.32 -13.36
N CYS A 55 8.65 2.82 -12.22
CA CYS A 55 8.18 1.98 -11.13
C CYS A 55 6.92 1.20 -11.49
N ALA A 56 6.00 1.80 -12.25
CA ALA A 56 4.80 1.13 -12.73
C ALA A 56 5.14 -0.09 -13.60
N LYS A 57 6.14 0.01 -14.49
CA LYS A 57 6.63 -1.15 -15.27
C LYS A 57 7.11 -2.30 -14.39
N LYS A 58 7.78 -1.99 -13.27
CA LYS A 58 8.22 -3.01 -12.30
C LYS A 58 7.06 -3.64 -11.55
N ASP A 59 6.02 -2.86 -11.25
CA ASP A 59 4.78 -3.38 -10.70
C ASP A 59 4.01 -4.26 -11.71
N ASP A 60 4.05 -3.91 -13.01
CA ASP A 60 3.49 -4.75 -14.08
C ASP A 60 4.24 -6.09 -14.20
N GLU A 61 5.57 -6.09 -14.11
CA GLU A 61 6.39 -7.31 -14.06
C GLU A 61 6.04 -8.18 -12.84
N LEU A 62 5.86 -7.56 -11.67
CA LEU A 62 5.38 -8.23 -10.46
C LEU A 62 3.97 -8.82 -10.67
N GLY A 63 3.06 -8.06 -11.28
CA GLY A 63 1.71 -8.51 -11.59
C GLY A 63 1.70 -9.70 -12.56
N ALA A 64 2.56 -9.67 -13.58
CA ALA A 64 2.74 -10.78 -14.52
C ALA A 64 3.33 -12.03 -13.83
N ALA A 65 4.34 -11.85 -12.97
CA ALA A 65 4.91 -12.94 -12.19
C ALA A 65 3.86 -13.55 -11.22
N ALA A 66 3.05 -12.72 -10.56
CA ALA A 66 1.96 -13.19 -9.72
C ALA A 66 0.86 -13.91 -10.51
N ALA A 67 0.51 -13.41 -11.70
CA ALA A 67 -0.45 -14.06 -12.60
C ALA A 67 0.07 -15.40 -13.16
N SER A 68 1.39 -15.61 -13.19
CA SER A 68 2.00 -16.88 -13.63
C SER A 68 1.91 -17.99 -12.58
N LEU A 69 1.68 -17.66 -11.31
CA LEU A 69 1.28 -18.65 -10.29
C LEU A 69 -0.17 -19.06 -10.60
N ASN A 70 -0.43 -20.37 -10.74
CA ASN A 70 -1.72 -20.95 -11.12
C ASN A 70 -2.93 -20.13 -10.58
N HIS A 71 -3.72 -19.58 -11.50
CA HIS A 71 -4.74 -18.54 -11.30
C HIS A 71 -5.30 -18.40 -9.86
N THR A 72 -6.26 -19.21 -9.45
CA THR A 72 -6.90 -19.04 -8.12
C THR A 72 -6.07 -19.57 -6.96
N GLN A 73 -5.12 -20.47 -7.20
CA GLN A 73 -4.25 -21.02 -6.15
C GLN A 73 -3.43 -19.93 -5.49
N PHE A 74 -3.11 -18.84 -6.21
CA PHE A 74 -2.43 -17.68 -5.64
C PHE A 74 -3.13 -17.05 -4.43
N LEU A 75 -4.44 -17.22 -4.24
CA LEU A 75 -5.12 -16.61 -3.10
C LEU A 75 -4.90 -17.38 -1.79
N LEU A 76 -4.55 -18.67 -1.90
CA LEU A 76 -4.33 -19.56 -0.77
C LEU A 76 -3.07 -20.45 -0.89
N GLN A 77 -2.10 -20.09 -1.73
CA GLN A 77 -0.93 -20.93 -1.97
C GLN A 77 -0.06 -21.03 -0.71
N ARG A 78 0.81 -22.03 -0.64
CA ARG A 78 1.80 -22.08 0.45
C ARG A 78 2.69 -20.81 0.42
N PRO A 79 2.96 -20.18 1.58
CA PRO A 79 3.80 -18.99 1.70
C PRO A 79 5.16 -19.06 0.97
N GLU A 80 5.77 -20.24 0.88
CA GLU A 80 7.04 -20.46 0.18
C GLU A 80 7.00 -20.03 -1.30
N HIS A 81 5.84 -20.13 -1.96
CA HIS A 81 5.71 -19.78 -3.37
C HIS A 81 5.70 -18.28 -3.64
N TYR A 82 5.54 -17.44 -2.61
CA TYR A 82 5.59 -15.99 -2.75
C TYR A 82 7.00 -15.42 -2.50
N GLU A 83 7.98 -16.24 -2.14
CA GLU A 83 9.33 -15.76 -1.83
C GLU A 83 9.96 -15.01 -3.02
N SER A 84 9.78 -15.54 -4.24
CA SER A 84 10.21 -14.90 -5.48
C SER A 84 9.52 -13.55 -5.73
N LEU A 85 8.22 -13.47 -5.40
CA LEU A 85 7.45 -12.23 -5.50
C LEU A 85 7.85 -11.21 -4.43
N GLY A 86 8.30 -11.68 -3.25
CA GLY A 86 8.85 -10.82 -2.20
C GLY A 86 10.06 -10.03 -2.69
N GLY A 87 10.93 -10.65 -3.49
CA GLY A 87 12.07 -9.98 -4.12
C GLY A 87 11.63 -8.89 -5.11
N LEU A 88 10.69 -9.20 -6.00
CA LEU A 88 10.11 -8.21 -6.92
C LEU A 88 9.43 -7.07 -6.17
N CYS A 89 8.72 -7.38 -5.08
CA CYS A 89 8.09 -6.40 -4.23
C CYS A 89 9.08 -5.43 -3.57
N PHE A 90 10.21 -5.94 -3.10
CA PHE A 90 11.25 -5.09 -2.56
C PHE A 90 11.74 -4.09 -3.63
N VAL A 91 11.99 -4.57 -4.86
CA VAL A 91 12.44 -3.73 -5.97
C VAL A 91 11.39 -2.67 -6.34
N THR A 92 10.12 -3.04 -6.46
CA THR A 92 9.02 -2.12 -6.77
C THR A 92 8.82 -1.06 -5.69
N LEU A 93 8.83 -1.45 -4.41
CA LEU A 93 8.68 -0.51 -3.30
C LEU A 93 9.90 0.41 -3.14
N GLN A 94 11.11 -0.08 -3.41
CA GLN A 94 12.31 0.77 -3.42
C GLN A 94 12.22 1.83 -4.52
N CYS A 95 11.78 1.46 -5.72
CA CYS A 95 11.52 2.42 -6.78
C CYS A 95 10.52 3.49 -6.34
N ALA A 96 9.39 3.09 -5.74
CA ALA A 96 8.38 4.04 -5.26
C ALA A 96 8.88 4.98 -4.16
N ARG A 97 9.88 4.59 -3.36
CA ARG A 97 10.47 5.43 -2.31
C ARG A 97 11.30 6.59 -2.84
N GLU A 98 11.85 6.48 -4.04
CA GLU A 98 12.62 7.56 -4.69
C GLU A 98 11.71 8.74 -5.07
N ILE A 99 10.41 8.49 -5.17
CA ILE A 99 9.39 9.50 -5.51
C ILE A 99 9.06 10.32 -4.26
N LYS A 100 9.53 11.57 -4.23
CA LYS A 100 9.27 12.51 -3.12
C LYS A 100 7.84 13.05 -3.11
N CYS A 101 7.17 13.08 -4.26
CA CYS A 101 5.75 13.44 -4.36
C CYS A 101 4.88 12.37 -3.69
N ARG A 102 4.18 12.75 -2.61
CA ARG A 102 3.35 11.84 -1.82
C ARG A 102 2.16 11.32 -2.62
N ALA A 103 1.53 12.16 -3.44
CA ALA A 103 0.36 11.77 -4.23
C ALA A 103 0.68 10.60 -5.19
N ILE A 104 1.75 10.76 -5.99
CA ILE A 104 2.21 9.73 -6.93
C ILE A 104 2.66 8.47 -6.18
N ARG A 105 3.42 8.63 -5.09
CA ARG A 105 3.88 7.49 -4.29
C ARG A 105 2.73 6.69 -3.69
N ASN A 106 1.67 7.36 -3.23
CA ASN A 106 0.48 6.70 -2.71
C ASN A 106 -0.24 5.91 -3.80
N ILE A 107 -0.41 6.49 -4.99
CA ILE A 107 -1.01 5.78 -6.13
C ILE A 107 -0.23 4.50 -6.45
N LEU A 108 1.11 4.56 -6.51
CA LEU A 108 1.94 3.38 -6.76
C LEU A 108 1.84 2.32 -5.66
N ASN A 109 1.79 2.75 -4.39
CA ASN A 109 1.63 1.81 -3.27
C ASN A 109 0.24 1.16 -3.26
N ASP A 110 -0.79 1.90 -3.68
CA ASP A 110 -2.18 1.44 -3.68
C ASP A 110 -2.46 0.44 -4.83
N ILE A 111 -1.76 0.58 -5.97
CA ILE A 111 -1.91 -0.38 -7.08
C ILE A 111 -1.13 -1.68 -6.87
N SER A 112 -0.10 -1.66 -6.01
CA SER A 112 0.83 -2.77 -5.88
C SER A 112 0.27 -3.95 -5.06
N ILE A 113 0.47 -5.17 -5.56
CA ILE A 113 0.11 -6.40 -4.85
C ILE A 113 1.03 -6.69 -3.64
N CYS A 114 2.08 -5.92 -3.43
CA CYS A 114 3.04 -6.16 -2.35
C CYS A 114 2.43 -6.11 -0.96
N GLY A 115 1.42 -5.27 -0.73
CA GLY A 115 0.71 -5.25 0.54
C GLY A 115 0.07 -6.60 0.89
N PHE A 116 -0.41 -7.33 -0.13
CA PHE A 116 -0.89 -8.70 0.03
C PHE A 116 0.24 -9.66 0.32
N ILE A 117 1.29 -9.69 -0.50
CA ILE A 117 2.41 -10.63 -0.36
C ILE A 117 3.09 -10.51 1.01
N TYR A 118 3.35 -9.29 1.49
CA TYR A 118 3.94 -9.09 2.81
C TYR A 118 3.04 -9.57 3.94
N TYR A 119 1.74 -9.28 3.87
CA TYR A 119 0.78 -9.80 4.84
C TYR A 119 0.71 -11.33 4.80
N TYR A 120 0.65 -11.89 3.59
CA TYR A 120 0.48 -13.32 3.34
C TYR A 120 1.67 -14.15 3.85
N THR A 121 2.89 -13.68 3.60
CA THR A 121 4.14 -14.33 4.01
C THR A 121 4.56 -14.05 5.45
N LYS A 122 3.84 -13.19 6.17
CA LYS A 122 4.10 -12.85 7.58
C LYS A 122 2.89 -13.21 8.44
N GLU A 123 2.02 -12.24 8.69
CA GLU A 123 0.89 -12.35 9.62
C GLU A 123 -0.07 -13.50 9.28
N PHE A 124 -0.22 -13.83 8.00
CA PHE A 124 -1.13 -14.88 7.54
C PHE A 124 -0.45 -16.23 7.29
N SER A 125 0.88 -16.32 7.40
CA SER A 125 1.64 -17.49 6.91
C SER A 125 1.23 -18.80 7.58
N GLU A 126 1.07 -18.82 8.91
CA GLU A 126 0.63 -20.00 9.66
C GLU A 126 -0.80 -20.42 9.27
N CYS A 127 -1.69 -19.45 9.07
CA CYS A 127 -3.06 -19.68 8.63
C CYS A 127 -3.11 -20.24 7.21
N ALA A 128 -2.31 -19.68 6.30
CA ALA A 128 -2.17 -20.17 4.93
C ALA A 128 -1.75 -21.64 4.89
N GLU A 129 -0.73 -22.01 5.67
CA GLU A 129 -0.29 -23.41 5.77
C GLU A 129 -1.38 -24.33 6.33
N LYS A 130 -2.08 -23.90 7.38
CA LYS A 130 -3.19 -24.67 7.96
C LYS A 130 -4.31 -24.91 6.96
N LEU A 131 -4.71 -23.87 6.21
CA LEU A 131 -5.72 -24.00 5.15
C LEU A 131 -5.25 -24.90 4.02
N TYR A 132 -3.98 -24.81 3.63
CA TYR A 132 -3.40 -25.67 2.59
C TYR A 132 -3.42 -27.14 3.00
N VAL A 133 -3.05 -27.47 4.25
CA VAL A 133 -3.10 -28.83 4.78
C VAL A 133 -4.54 -29.35 4.81
N LYS A 134 -5.50 -28.52 5.23
CA LYS A 134 -6.92 -28.86 5.33
C LYS A 134 -7.70 -28.76 4.01
N ARG A 135 -7.04 -28.52 2.88
CA ARG A 135 -7.72 -28.30 1.58
C ARG A 135 -8.67 -29.43 1.18
N ASN A 136 -8.37 -30.67 1.57
CA ASN A 136 -9.23 -31.83 1.26
C ASN A 136 -10.39 -32.01 2.25
N GLU A 137 -10.29 -31.43 3.45
CA GLU A 137 -11.32 -31.48 4.49
C GLU A 137 -12.35 -30.37 4.30
N ILE A 138 -11.93 -29.23 3.74
CA ILE A 138 -12.77 -28.04 3.55
C ILE A 138 -13.09 -27.89 2.06
N PRO A 139 -14.33 -28.21 1.62
CA PRO A 139 -14.66 -28.31 0.20
C PRO A 139 -14.35 -27.05 -0.61
N CYS A 140 -14.61 -25.86 -0.07
CA CYS A 140 -14.32 -24.61 -0.77
C CYS A 140 -12.83 -24.33 -0.92
N ILE A 141 -11.99 -24.79 0.01
CA ILE A 141 -10.54 -24.67 -0.09
C ILE A 141 -10.02 -25.63 -1.15
N GLY A 142 -10.46 -26.89 -1.14
CA GLY A 142 -10.11 -27.87 -2.17
C GLY A 142 -10.50 -27.45 -3.57
N GLU A 143 -11.64 -26.77 -3.70
CA GLU A 143 -12.15 -26.25 -4.98
C GLU A 143 -11.21 -25.24 -5.66
N ILE A 144 -10.45 -24.46 -4.88
CA ILE A 144 -9.42 -23.53 -5.37
C ILE A 144 -8.29 -24.29 -6.07
N TYR A 145 -7.97 -25.51 -5.61
CA TYR A 145 -6.89 -26.31 -6.19
C TYR A 145 -7.32 -27.15 -7.40
N ASN A 146 -8.64 -27.32 -7.62
CA ASN A 146 -9.20 -28.12 -8.71
C ASN A 146 -9.44 -27.33 -10.01
N GLU A 147 -8.81 -26.16 -10.16
CA GLU A 147 -9.13 -25.18 -11.20
C GLU A 147 -8.67 -25.57 -12.62
N ASN A 148 -7.74 -26.52 -12.79
CA ASN A 148 -7.02 -26.83 -14.04
C ASN A 148 -7.88 -27.08 -15.31
N LYS A 149 -9.22 -27.04 -15.21
CA LYS A 149 -10.19 -27.24 -16.29
C LYS A 149 -11.06 -26.02 -16.60
N ARG A 150 -10.86 -24.88 -15.94
CA ARG A 150 -11.76 -23.70 -16.05
C ARG A 150 -11.13 -22.58 -16.87
N THR A 151 -11.97 -21.88 -17.62
CA THR A 151 -11.61 -20.59 -18.21
C THR A 151 -11.47 -19.52 -17.12
N PRO A 152 -10.73 -18.41 -17.34
CA PRO A 152 -10.61 -17.33 -16.35
C PRO A 152 -11.96 -16.77 -15.87
N LYS A 153 -12.95 -16.70 -16.75
CA LYS A 153 -14.31 -16.27 -16.41
C LYS A 153 -15.01 -17.24 -15.47
N GLU A 154 -14.94 -18.54 -15.75
CA GLU A 154 -15.52 -19.58 -14.89
C GLU A 154 -14.81 -19.65 -13.54
N ALA A 155 -13.48 -19.50 -13.54
CA ALA A 155 -12.69 -19.40 -12.32
C ALA A 155 -13.12 -18.22 -11.45
N CYS A 156 -13.28 -17.03 -12.04
CA CYS A 156 -13.77 -15.85 -11.33
C CYS A 156 -15.19 -16.05 -10.78
N GLN A 157 -16.12 -16.57 -11.57
CA GLN A 157 -17.48 -16.87 -11.10
C GLN A 157 -17.47 -17.89 -9.96
N LYS A 158 -16.63 -18.92 -10.08
CA LYS A 158 -16.47 -19.92 -9.04
C LYS A 158 -15.87 -19.33 -7.78
N TRP A 159 -14.84 -18.50 -7.89
CA TRP A 159 -14.24 -17.75 -6.78
C TRP A 159 -15.31 -16.94 -6.04
N LYS A 160 -16.10 -16.14 -6.76
CA LYS A 160 -17.23 -15.37 -6.18
C LYS A 160 -18.20 -16.26 -5.41
N SER A 161 -18.49 -17.46 -5.91
CA SER A 161 -19.40 -18.42 -5.25
C SER A 161 -18.83 -19.05 -3.97
N ILE A 162 -17.52 -19.30 -3.91
CA ILE A 162 -16.88 -19.98 -2.77
C ILE A 162 -16.31 -19.02 -1.73
N ASN A 163 -16.09 -17.75 -2.09
CA ASN A 163 -15.48 -16.74 -1.22
C ASN A 163 -16.15 -16.63 0.17
N PRO A 164 -17.49 -16.68 0.33
CA PRO A 164 -18.10 -16.71 1.66
C PRO A 164 -17.63 -17.89 2.52
N CYS A 165 -17.55 -19.09 1.93
CA CYS A 165 -17.02 -20.27 2.62
C CYS A 165 -15.53 -20.14 2.93
N VAL A 166 -14.74 -19.54 2.04
CA VAL A 166 -13.29 -19.30 2.30
C VAL A 166 -13.10 -18.39 3.50
N LYS A 167 -13.88 -17.31 3.62
CA LYS A 167 -13.84 -16.41 4.78
C LYS A 167 -14.21 -17.14 6.08
N GLU A 168 -15.23 -17.98 6.03
CA GLU A 168 -15.63 -18.81 7.17
C GLU A 168 -14.54 -19.82 7.55
N ALA A 169 -13.92 -20.46 6.57
CA ALA A 169 -12.80 -21.36 6.79
C ALA A 169 -11.61 -20.65 7.43
N ILE A 170 -11.24 -19.44 6.97
CA ILE A 170 -10.20 -18.63 7.61
C ILE A 170 -10.56 -18.36 9.08
N ARG A 171 -11.80 -17.96 9.36
CA ARG A 171 -12.23 -17.65 10.72
C ARG A 171 -12.15 -18.86 11.65
N ASN A 172 -12.65 -20.00 11.18
CA ASN A 172 -12.75 -21.22 11.98
C ASN A 172 -11.40 -21.91 12.15
N GLU A 173 -10.59 -21.93 11.10
CA GLU A 173 -9.33 -22.65 11.11
C GLU A 173 -8.18 -21.82 11.66
N CYS A 174 -8.19 -20.50 11.54
CA CYS A 174 -7.03 -19.69 11.93
C CYS A 174 -7.17 -19.05 13.31
N ASP A 175 -8.01 -19.65 14.18
CA ASP A 175 -8.27 -19.20 15.55
C ASP A 175 -8.66 -17.71 15.64
N ASP A 176 -9.25 -17.19 14.56
CA ASP A 176 -9.54 -15.77 14.37
C ASP A 176 -10.89 -15.40 14.98
N LYS A 177 -10.99 -15.55 16.31
CA LYS A 177 -12.23 -15.33 17.10
C LYS A 177 -12.87 -13.95 16.86
N LEU A 178 -12.04 -12.94 16.61
CA LEU A 178 -12.49 -11.56 16.39
C LEU A 178 -12.69 -11.22 14.90
N GLY A 179 -12.35 -12.12 13.97
CA GLY A 179 -12.44 -11.86 12.53
C GLY A 179 -11.37 -10.88 12.01
N ILE A 180 -10.33 -10.57 12.78
CA ILE A 180 -9.31 -9.59 12.42
C ILE A 180 -8.45 -10.11 11.27
N LEU A 181 -8.06 -11.39 11.34
CA LEU A 181 -7.23 -12.01 10.32
C LEU A 181 -8.01 -12.12 9.00
N GLN A 182 -9.25 -12.61 9.06
CA GLN A 182 -10.16 -12.70 7.92
C GLN A 182 -10.42 -11.33 7.29
N PHE A 183 -10.67 -10.29 8.11
CA PHE A 183 -10.89 -8.93 7.62
C PHE A 183 -9.66 -8.36 6.92
N LYS A 184 -8.46 -8.53 7.51
CA LYS A 184 -7.20 -8.13 6.87
C LYS A 184 -6.95 -8.89 5.57
N TRP A 185 -7.19 -10.20 5.55
CA TRP A 185 -7.06 -10.99 4.33
C TRP A 185 -8.00 -10.48 3.24
N GLU A 186 -9.26 -10.17 3.56
CA GLU A 186 -10.20 -9.60 2.60
C GLU A 186 -9.73 -8.25 2.05
N GLN A 187 -9.29 -7.35 2.93
CA GLN A 187 -8.78 -6.04 2.51
C GLN A 187 -7.53 -6.16 1.64
N LYS A 188 -6.58 -7.02 2.03
CA LYS A 188 -5.29 -7.17 1.34
C LYS A 188 -5.42 -7.98 0.06
N SER A 189 -6.31 -8.98 0.02
CA SER A 189 -6.55 -9.80 -1.18
C SER A 189 -7.37 -9.07 -2.24
N HIS A 190 -8.00 -7.93 -1.95
CA HIS A 190 -8.81 -7.19 -2.93
C HIS A 190 -8.09 -6.97 -4.28
N LYS A 191 -6.82 -6.54 -4.25
CA LYS A 191 -6.05 -6.36 -5.49
C LYS A 191 -5.72 -7.70 -6.16
N ALA A 192 -5.31 -8.70 -5.38
CA ALA A 192 -5.10 -10.05 -5.89
C ALA A 192 -6.37 -10.57 -6.59
N ASN A 193 -7.53 -10.46 -5.94
CA ASN A 193 -8.83 -10.81 -6.51
C ASN A 193 -9.10 -10.08 -7.83
N SER A 194 -8.78 -8.78 -7.92
CA SER A 194 -8.98 -8.01 -9.16
C SER A 194 -8.08 -8.44 -10.33
N ILE A 195 -6.92 -9.03 -10.06
CA ILE A 195 -6.06 -9.65 -11.09
C ILE A 195 -6.73 -10.90 -11.67
N TYR A 196 -7.49 -11.64 -10.85
CA TYR A 196 -8.18 -12.87 -11.24
C TYR A 196 -9.58 -12.65 -11.82
N CYS A 197 -10.29 -11.64 -11.32
CA CYS A 197 -11.61 -11.25 -11.79
C CYS A 197 -11.49 -9.97 -12.62
N GLU A 198 -11.26 -10.12 -13.93
CA GLU A 198 -11.14 -9.02 -14.91
C GLU A 198 -12.29 -8.00 -14.85
N GLU A 199 -13.50 -8.44 -14.46
CA GLU A 199 -14.64 -7.55 -14.21
C GLU A 199 -14.31 -6.42 -13.21
N ASP A 200 -13.43 -6.66 -12.25
CA ASP A 200 -12.99 -5.66 -11.27
C ASP A 200 -11.82 -4.79 -11.78
N ARG A 201 -11.07 -5.28 -12.79
CA ARG A 201 -9.92 -4.56 -13.37
C ARG A 201 -10.35 -3.28 -14.10
N ARG A 202 -11.52 -3.27 -14.75
CA ARG A 202 -12.10 -2.07 -15.39
C ARG A 202 -12.42 -0.97 -14.38
N ILE A 203 -12.76 -1.33 -13.14
CA ILE A 203 -13.08 -0.36 -12.09
C ILE A 203 -11.80 0.32 -11.59
N THR A 204 -10.65 -0.38 -11.61
CA THR A 204 -9.41 0.18 -11.05
C THR A 204 -8.64 1.10 -12.00
N PHE A 205 -8.78 0.92 -13.32
CA PHE A 205 -8.01 1.70 -14.29
C PHE A 205 -8.80 2.82 -14.97
N GLY A 206 -10.05 3.06 -14.56
CA GLY A 206 -10.94 3.98 -15.24
C GLY A 206 -11.33 3.37 -16.56
N SER A 207 -12.55 2.84 -16.63
CA SER A 207 -13.19 2.60 -17.90
C SER A 207 -13.15 3.88 -18.70
N GLU A 208 -12.33 3.89 -19.75
CA GLU A 208 -12.51 4.73 -20.92
C GLU A 208 -13.98 4.59 -21.31
N GLU A 209 -14.76 5.61 -20.96
CA GLU A 209 -16.13 5.73 -21.42
C GLU A 209 -16.05 5.88 -22.93
N ASN A 210 -16.41 4.80 -23.61
CA ASN A 210 -16.76 4.81 -25.02
C ASN A 210 -17.91 5.80 -25.21
N GLU A 211 -17.59 7.04 -25.58
CA GLU A 211 -18.55 7.94 -26.23
C GLU A 211 -18.76 7.42 -27.65
N ASN A 212 -19.90 6.74 -27.84
CA ASN A 212 -20.56 6.57 -29.14
C ASN A 212 -21.16 7.91 -29.59
#